data_AF-A0A958AFV2-F1
#
_entry.id   AF-A0A958AFV2-F1
#
_cell.length_a   1.000
_cell.length_b   1.000
_cell.length_c   1.000
_cell.angle_alpha   90.00
_cell.angle_beta   90.00
_cell.angle_gamma   90.00
#
_symmetry.space_group_name_H-M   'P 1'
#
loop_
_entity.id
_entity.type
_entity.pdbx_description
1 polymer ?
#
loop_
_entity_poly.entity_id
_entity_poly.type
_entity_poly.pdbx_seq_one_letter_code
_entity_poly.pdbx_strand_id
1 'polypeptide(L)'
;MIVWLKIVLVVGALVGLLVVVRGLGTRRHWHPEWQRKALHMALGLTATTFPWLFHAIWPVWTICGAGILIMGSLRYVPMIRRRLGGTLHDVQRDSTGELLFALAIALLFGLAHKAPVVYVVPLAILTLADSAAALVGLYGGRNCFATPFGHKSWEGVAAFALTALGVTMPLLAWLTPLPWPTLLLVTATVVLLTTLVEAIAWHGHDNLLIPVAGYLTLTLALAEPASLLLNHLTLFAGVSLLFVPLWQQLPTHTTLTGLLVFAALWLGGPLLWLVGLLILLFGRLLRRQQPHAVVPYRLDALPAHFWLALVG
;
A
#
# COMPACT_ATOMS: atom_id res chain seq x y z
N MET A 1 34.50 -4.42 3.03
CA MET A 1 34.81 -3.45 1.96
C MET A 1 33.79 -3.47 0.81
N ILE A 2 33.51 -4.63 0.21
CA ILE A 2 32.58 -4.75 -0.94
C ILE A 2 31.16 -4.26 -0.65
N VAL A 3 30.61 -4.54 0.54
CA VAL A 3 29.24 -4.11 0.90
C VAL A 3 29.12 -2.58 0.99
N TRP A 4 30.13 -1.90 1.53
CA TRP A 4 30.16 -0.44 1.59
C TRP A 4 30.21 0.19 0.20
N LEU A 5 30.98 -0.40 -0.72
CA LEU A 5 30.98 0.04 -2.13
C LEU A 5 29.59 -0.10 -2.76
N LYS A 6 28.88 -1.22 -2.53
CA LYS A 6 27.50 -1.41 -2.99
C LYS A 6 26.55 -0.36 -2.42
N ILE A 7 26.67 -0.05 -1.12
CA ILE A 7 25.88 1.01 -0.47
C ILE A 7 26.14 2.37 -1.14
N VAL A 8 27.40 2.74 -1.32
CA VAL A 8 27.78 4.02 -1.96
C VAL A 8 27.27 4.09 -3.39
N LEU A 9 27.36 3.00 -4.15
CA LEU A 9 26.84 2.92 -5.52
C LEU A 9 25.31 3.10 -5.56
N VAL A 10 24.57 2.42 -4.69
CA VAL A 10 23.11 2.56 -4.59
C VAL A 10 22.74 3.98 -4.22
N VAL A 11 23.34 4.55 -3.16
CA VAL A 11 23.05 5.92 -2.74
C VAL A 11 23.39 6.91 -3.85
N GLY A 12 24.53 6.76 -4.51
CA GLY A 12 24.93 7.59 -5.65
C GLY A 12 23.94 7.50 -6.82
N ALA A 13 23.46 6.29 -7.14
CA ALA A 13 22.46 6.07 -8.17
C ALA A 13 21.11 6.72 -7.81
N LEU A 14 20.64 6.58 -6.56
CA LEU A 14 19.40 7.19 -6.10
C LEU A 14 19.47 8.73 -6.10
N VAL A 15 20.60 9.30 -5.67
CA VAL A 15 20.83 10.75 -5.72
C VAL A 15 20.89 11.24 -7.17
N GLY A 16 21.62 10.54 -8.05
CA GLY A 16 21.69 10.86 -9.47
C GLY A 16 20.31 10.84 -10.12
N LEU A 17 19.51 9.82 -9.83
CA LEU A 17 18.15 9.67 -10.31
C LEU A 17 17.22 10.79 -9.81
N LEU A 18 17.35 11.18 -8.53
CA LEU A 18 16.64 12.33 -7.97
C LEU A 18 16.96 13.62 -8.72
N VAL A 19 18.25 13.86 -8.98
CA VAL A 19 18.72 15.05 -9.72
C VAL A 19 18.18 15.04 -11.15
N VAL A 20 18.22 13.89 -11.84
CA VAL A 20 17.72 13.75 -13.20
C VAL A 20 16.21 13.98 -13.26
N VAL A 21 15.43 13.31 -12.43
CA VAL A 21 13.96 13.43 -12.44
C VAL A 21 13.53 14.85 -12.09
N ARG A 22 14.12 15.47 -11.06
CA ARG A 22 13.82 16.87 -10.72
C ARG A 22 14.26 17.82 -11.82
N GLY A 23 15.46 17.66 -12.37
CA GLY A 23 15.98 18.50 -13.44
C GLY A 23 15.13 18.43 -14.70
N LEU A 24 14.69 17.24 -15.11
CA LEU A 24 13.76 17.05 -16.23
C LEU A 24 12.37 17.61 -15.91
N GLY A 25 11.86 17.35 -14.70
CA GLY A 25 10.57 17.83 -14.23
C GLY A 25 10.46 19.35 -14.24
N THR A 26 11.49 20.05 -13.75
CA THR A 26 11.56 21.52 -13.81
C THR A 26 11.68 22.03 -15.25
N ARG A 27 12.57 21.44 -16.06
CA ARG A 27 12.78 21.88 -17.46
C ARG A 27 11.58 21.65 -18.36
N ARG A 28 10.79 20.60 -18.11
CA ARG A 28 9.60 20.24 -18.88
C ARG A 28 8.29 20.64 -18.21
N HIS A 29 8.34 21.41 -17.12
CA HIS A 29 7.17 21.85 -16.35
C HIS A 29 6.19 20.72 -16.00
N TRP A 30 6.72 19.57 -15.56
CA TRP A 30 5.89 18.44 -15.16
C TRP A 30 5.01 18.79 -13.96
N HIS A 31 3.77 18.31 -13.99
CA HIS A 31 2.88 18.38 -12.83
C HIS A 31 3.57 17.77 -11.60
N PRO A 32 3.41 18.34 -10.38
CA PRO A 32 4.07 17.84 -9.18
C PRO A 32 3.83 16.34 -8.91
N GLU A 33 2.60 15.87 -9.16
CA GLU A 33 2.25 14.44 -9.05
C GLU A 33 3.09 13.53 -9.95
N TRP A 34 3.36 13.95 -11.20
CA TRP A 34 4.23 13.19 -12.10
C TRP A 34 5.65 13.09 -11.57
N GLN A 35 6.19 14.21 -11.07
CA GLN A 35 7.54 14.21 -10.48
C GLN A 35 7.60 13.29 -9.26
N ARG A 36 6.57 13.35 -8.39
CA ARG A 36 6.47 12.49 -7.20
C ARG A 36 6.41 11.01 -7.57
N LYS A 37 5.52 10.63 -8.49
CA LYS A 37 5.38 9.22 -8.91
C LYS A 37 6.58 8.73 -9.73
N ALA A 38 7.24 9.59 -10.52
CA ALA A 38 8.50 9.25 -11.17
C ALA A 38 9.60 8.92 -10.16
N LEU A 39 9.76 9.73 -9.12
CA LEU A 39 10.71 9.44 -8.03
C LEU A 39 10.32 8.17 -7.26
N HIS A 40 9.04 7.99 -6.94
CA HIS A 40 8.51 6.80 -6.25
C HIS A 40 8.80 5.51 -7.03
N MET A 41 8.51 5.49 -8.33
CA MET A 41 8.83 4.37 -9.22
C MET A 41 10.33 4.10 -9.25
N ALA A 42 11.14 5.15 -9.38
CA ALA A 42 12.58 5.01 -9.59
C ALA A 42 13.31 4.53 -8.31
N LEU A 43 12.94 5.07 -7.15
CA LEU A 43 13.37 4.58 -5.83
C LEU A 43 12.93 3.12 -5.62
N GLY A 44 11.67 2.83 -5.94
CA GLY A 44 11.05 1.53 -5.79
C GLY A 44 11.67 0.42 -6.62
N LEU A 45 11.83 0.67 -7.92
CA LEU A 45 12.49 -0.26 -8.85
C LEU A 45 13.97 -0.47 -8.50
N THR A 46 14.63 0.53 -7.92
CA THR A 46 15.97 0.32 -7.37
C THR A 46 15.90 -0.62 -6.17
N ALA A 47 14.96 -0.39 -5.25
CA ALA A 47 14.80 -1.18 -4.05
C ALA A 47 14.38 -2.64 -4.32
N THR A 48 13.64 -2.93 -5.41
CA THR A 48 13.33 -4.32 -5.79
C THR A 48 14.59 -5.13 -6.09
N THR A 49 15.70 -4.50 -6.48
CA THR A 49 16.99 -5.21 -6.76
C THR A 49 17.74 -5.67 -5.50
N PHE A 50 17.34 -5.19 -4.32
CA PHE A 50 18.09 -5.41 -3.08
C PHE A 50 18.31 -6.88 -2.68
N PRO A 51 17.37 -7.83 -2.89
CA PRO A 51 17.58 -9.23 -2.53
C PRO A 51 18.75 -9.89 -3.26
N TRP A 52 19.11 -9.38 -4.44
CA TRP A 52 20.27 -9.85 -5.22
C TRP A 52 21.55 -9.06 -4.91
N LEU A 53 21.42 -7.84 -4.41
CA LEU A 53 22.57 -6.98 -4.10
C LEU A 53 23.14 -7.23 -2.70
N PHE A 54 22.28 -7.46 -1.71
CA PHE A 54 22.63 -7.56 -0.30
C PHE A 54 22.21 -8.91 0.29
N HIS A 55 23.18 -9.64 0.87
CA HIS A 55 22.91 -10.89 1.60
C HIS A 55 22.58 -10.66 3.07
N ALA A 56 23.00 -9.52 3.63
CA ALA A 56 22.72 -9.12 5.01
C ALA A 56 21.64 -8.04 5.03
N ILE A 57 20.90 -7.94 6.13
CA ILE A 57 19.78 -6.98 6.31
C ILE A 57 20.30 -5.56 6.59
N TRP A 58 21.41 -5.45 7.35
CA TRP A 58 21.94 -4.17 7.83
C TRP A 58 22.23 -3.12 6.75
N PRO A 59 22.68 -3.43 5.52
CA PRO A 59 22.92 -2.42 4.49
C PRO A 59 21.65 -1.69 4.08
N VAL A 60 20.55 -2.43 3.88
CA VAL A 60 19.25 -1.86 3.51
C VAL A 60 18.71 -1.03 4.66
N TRP A 61 18.78 -1.53 5.89
CA TRP A 61 18.40 -0.75 7.08
C TRP A 61 19.23 0.52 7.26
N THR A 62 20.52 0.48 6.91
CA THR A 62 21.38 1.67 6.97
C THR A 62 20.94 2.71 5.94
N ILE A 63 20.70 2.31 4.70
CA ILE A 63 20.24 3.21 3.61
C ILE A 63 18.88 3.83 3.97
N CYS A 64 17.90 2.99 4.31
CA CYS A 64 16.54 3.44 4.65
C CYS A 64 16.53 4.26 5.95
N GLY A 65 17.26 3.83 6.97
CA GLY A 65 17.36 4.53 8.25
C GLY A 65 17.99 5.92 8.09
N ALA A 66 19.07 6.03 7.31
CA ALA A 66 19.67 7.33 6.98
C ALA A 66 18.67 8.23 6.22
N GLY A 67 17.95 7.69 5.23
CA GLY A 67 16.90 8.42 4.52
C GLY A 67 15.80 8.94 5.44
N ILE A 68 15.26 8.08 6.31
CA ILE A 68 14.24 8.44 7.31
C ILE A 68 14.76 9.52 8.25
N LEU A 69 15.99 9.40 8.75
CA LEU A 69 16.58 10.40 9.64
C LEU A 69 16.75 11.75 8.95
N ILE A 70 17.24 11.77 7.70
CA ILE A 70 17.39 13.01 6.92
C ILE A 70 16.03 13.67 6.69
N MET A 71 15.06 12.92 6.19
CA MET A 71 13.72 13.44 5.87
C MET A 71 12.96 13.86 7.14
N GLY A 72 13.06 13.07 8.21
CA GLY A 72 12.51 13.41 9.53
C GLY A 72 13.15 14.66 10.12
N SER A 73 14.47 14.81 9.98
CA SER A 73 15.19 16.00 10.45
C SER A 73 14.74 17.26 9.69
N LEU A 74 14.60 17.19 8.37
CA LEU A 74 14.10 18.30 7.55
C LEU A 74 12.66 18.69 7.93
N ARG A 75 11.84 17.72 8.31
CA ARG A 75 10.44 17.93 8.70
C ARG A 75 10.28 18.52 10.09
N TYR A 76 10.89 17.87 11.09
CA TYR A 76 10.60 18.12 12.51
C TYR A 76 11.61 19.05 13.19
N VAL A 77 12.77 19.35 12.60
CA VAL A 77 13.78 20.24 13.19
C VAL A 77 13.73 21.62 12.52
N PRO A 78 13.13 22.64 13.17
CA PRO A 78 12.93 23.96 12.54
C PRO A 78 14.24 24.66 12.18
N MET A 79 15.31 24.40 12.93
CA MET A 79 16.64 24.99 12.71
C MET A 79 17.26 24.53 11.38
N ILE A 80 17.16 23.24 11.07
CA ILE A 80 17.65 22.66 9.81
C ILE A 80 16.79 23.18 8.65
N ARG A 81 15.46 23.19 8.85
CA ARG A 81 14.51 23.74 7.88
C ARG A 81 14.79 25.20 7.53
N ARG A 82 15.07 26.06 8.51
CA ARG A 82 15.34 27.50 8.28
C ARG A 82 16.66 27.73 7.54
N ARG A 83 17.70 26.92 7.80
CA ARG A 83 19.01 27.04 7.14
C ARG A 83 18.99 26.57 5.68
N LEU A 84 18.08 25.64 5.33
CA LEU A 84 17.93 25.10 3.98
C LEU A 84 16.67 25.64 3.25
N GLY A 85 15.88 26.51 3.90
CA GLY A 85 14.45 26.71 3.64
C GLY A 85 14.05 27.80 2.65
N GLY A 86 14.98 28.42 1.92
CA GLY A 86 14.65 29.39 0.87
C GLY A 86 13.99 28.76 -0.37
N THR A 87 14.16 27.45 -0.58
CA THR A 87 13.72 26.72 -1.79
C THR A 87 12.86 25.48 -1.48
N LEU A 88 12.56 25.21 -0.20
CA LEU A 88 11.93 23.95 0.26
C LEU A 88 10.53 24.12 0.87
N HIS A 89 9.86 25.26 0.65
CA HIS A 89 8.51 25.49 1.20
C HIS A 89 7.46 24.48 0.68
N ASP A 90 7.75 23.79 -0.43
CA ASP A 90 6.91 22.76 -1.05
C ASP A 90 7.01 21.38 -0.33
N VAL A 91 7.98 21.19 0.57
CA VAL A 91 8.22 19.90 1.28
C VAL A 91 7.27 19.68 2.46
N GLN A 92 6.40 20.65 2.78
CA GLN A 92 5.56 20.62 3.99
C GLN A 92 4.39 19.61 3.92
N ARG A 93 3.93 19.18 2.74
CA ARG A 93 2.76 18.30 2.58
C ARG A 93 3.07 16.84 2.24
N ASP A 94 4.20 16.53 1.58
CA ASP A 94 4.36 15.23 0.89
C ASP A 94 5.26 14.19 1.61
N SER A 95 5.90 14.52 2.73
CA SER A 95 6.95 13.66 3.32
C SER A 95 6.47 12.45 4.15
N THR A 96 5.18 12.35 4.53
CA THR A 96 4.71 11.19 5.33
C THR A 96 4.80 9.90 4.51
N GLY A 97 4.33 9.94 3.27
CA GLY A 97 4.38 8.77 2.39
C GLY A 97 5.81 8.34 2.11
N GLU A 98 6.75 9.28 1.95
CA GLU A 98 8.17 8.96 1.68
C GLU A 98 8.84 8.27 2.89
N LEU A 99 8.53 8.72 4.11
CA LEU A 99 8.99 8.06 5.34
C LEU A 99 8.42 6.64 5.47
N LEU A 100 7.12 6.49 5.23
CA LEU A 100 6.43 5.19 5.28
C LEU A 100 6.93 4.24 4.19
N PHE A 101 7.27 4.75 3.01
CA PHE A 101 7.85 3.98 1.93
C PHE A 101 9.24 3.43 2.30
N ALA A 102 10.12 4.28 2.82
CA ALA A 102 11.45 3.84 3.28
C ALA A 102 11.35 2.82 4.43
N LEU A 103 10.38 3.00 5.34
CA LEU A 103 10.08 2.05 6.39
C LEU A 103 9.59 0.71 5.83
N ALA A 104 8.69 0.73 4.85
CA ALA A 104 8.18 -0.47 4.19
C ALA A 104 9.31 -1.28 3.54
N ILE A 105 10.23 -0.62 2.82
CA ILE A 105 11.39 -1.27 2.21
C ILE A 105 12.25 -1.97 3.27
N ALA A 106 12.61 -1.25 4.35
CA ALA A 106 13.44 -1.81 5.41
C ALA A 106 12.76 -2.98 6.14
N LEU A 107 11.48 -2.82 6.45
CA LEU A 107 10.67 -3.83 7.15
C LEU A 107 10.53 -5.09 6.31
N LEU A 108 10.07 -4.97 5.06
CA LEU A 108 9.90 -6.12 4.16
C LEU A 108 11.22 -6.81 3.90
N PHE A 109 12.33 -6.07 3.73
CA PHE A 109 13.63 -6.69 3.51
C PHE A 109 14.09 -7.54 4.72
N GLY A 110 13.77 -7.09 5.93
CA GLY A 110 14.00 -7.86 7.15
C GLY A 110 13.11 -9.09 7.26
N LEU A 111 11.81 -8.94 6.99
CA LEU A 111 10.80 -10.02 7.12
C LEU A 111 10.90 -11.09 6.03
N ALA A 112 11.19 -10.68 4.79
CA ALA A 112 11.26 -11.57 3.63
C ALA A 112 12.54 -12.41 3.55
N HIS A 113 13.38 -12.39 4.58
CA HIS A 113 14.74 -12.91 4.58
C HIS A 113 14.94 -14.17 3.70
N LYS A 114 15.75 -14.04 2.63
CA LYS A 114 16.06 -15.08 1.62
C LYS A 114 14.90 -15.54 0.71
N ALA A 115 13.73 -14.91 0.75
CA ALA A 115 12.60 -15.15 -0.13
C ALA A 115 12.32 -13.91 -0.99
N PRO A 116 13.00 -13.72 -2.14
CA PRO A 116 12.84 -12.54 -2.98
C PRO A 116 11.39 -12.31 -3.42
N VAL A 117 10.61 -13.36 -3.66
CA VAL A 117 9.23 -13.25 -4.15
C VAL A 117 8.33 -12.44 -3.22
N VAL A 118 8.39 -12.67 -1.90
CA VAL A 118 7.56 -11.97 -0.91
C VAL A 118 8.05 -10.54 -0.62
N TYR A 119 9.23 -10.17 -1.10
CA TYR A 119 9.75 -8.79 -1.04
C TYR A 119 9.46 -8.02 -2.34
N VAL A 120 9.81 -8.61 -3.48
CA VAL A 120 9.80 -7.94 -4.79
C VAL A 120 8.38 -7.69 -5.26
N VAL A 121 7.47 -8.66 -5.12
CA VAL A 121 6.09 -8.53 -5.61
C VAL A 121 5.34 -7.39 -4.90
N PRO A 122 5.28 -7.32 -3.56
CA PRO A 122 4.54 -6.25 -2.89
C PRO A 122 5.14 -4.86 -3.14
N LEU A 123 6.47 -4.78 -3.27
CA LEU A 123 7.16 -3.53 -3.57
C LEU A 123 6.92 -3.09 -5.03
N ALA A 124 6.89 -4.04 -5.98
CA ALA A 124 6.55 -3.75 -7.37
C ALA A 124 5.09 -3.30 -7.53
N ILE A 125 4.15 -3.89 -6.77
CA ILE A 125 2.75 -3.43 -6.71
C ILE A 125 2.70 -1.99 -6.19
N LEU A 126 3.29 -1.70 -5.03
CA LEU A 126 3.28 -0.33 -4.49
C LEU A 126 3.89 0.68 -5.47
N THR A 127 4.96 0.30 -6.17
CA THR A 127 5.71 1.28 -6.97
C THR A 127 5.07 1.54 -8.31
N LEU A 128 4.56 0.51 -8.97
CA LEU A 128 3.98 0.61 -10.31
C LEU A 128 2.46 0.79 -10.27
N ALA A 129 1.74 -0.02 -9.48
CA ALA A 129 0.28 0.02 -9.46
C ALA A 129 -0.26 1.26 -8.77
N ASP A 130 0.32 1.70 -7.64
CA ASP A 130 -0.09 2.95 -6.99
C ASP A 130 0.29 4.20 -7.81
N SER A 131 1.43 4.18 -8.53
CA SER A 131 1.74 5.23 -9.49
C SER A 131 0.73 5.29 -10.64
N ALA A 132 0.33 4.15 -11.20
CA ALA A 132 -0.70 4.09 -12.22
C ALA A 132 -2.06 4.59 -11.70
N ALA A 133 -2.45 4.17 -10.49
CA ALA A 133 -3.69 4.60 -9.84
C ALA A 133 -3.75 6.12 -9.68
N ALA A 134 -2.68 6.73 -9.19
CA ALA A 134 -2.62 8.17 -8.98
C ALA A 134 -2.64 8.96 -10.30
N LEU A 135 -1.89 8.52 -11.31
CA LEU A 135 -1.83 9.20 -12.61
C LEU A 135 -3.15 9.07 -13.37
N VAL A 136 -3.74 7.86 -13.41
CA VAL A 136 -5.07 7.66 -14.02
C VAL A 136 -6.14 8.41 -13.22
N GLY A 137 -6.06 8.42 -11.90
CA GLY A 137 -6.96 9.21 -11.06
C GLY A 137 -6.86 10.71 -11.33
N LEU A 138 -5.66 11.23 -11.55
CA LEU A 138 -5.42 12.65 -11.84
C LEU A 138 -5.98 13.10 -13.19
N TYR A 139 -5.76 12.32 -14.26
CA TYR A 139 -6.15 12.70 -15.63
C TYR A 139 -7.48 12.13 -16.10
N GLY A 140 -7.90 11.01 -15.54
CA GLY A 140 -9.05 10.23 -15.99
C GLY A 140 -10.08 9.94 -14.89
N GLY A 141 -9.88 10.44 -13.66
CA GLY A 141 -10.82 10.26 -12.56
C GLY A 141 -12.12 11.03 -12.77
N ARG A 142 -13.14 10.35 -13.30
CA ARG A 142 -14.48 10.92 -13.51
C ARG A 142 -15.46 10.43 -12.44
N ASN A 143 -15.38 9.15 -12.09
CA ASN A 143 -16.28 8.53 -11.14
C ASN A 143 -15.61 8.42 -9.77
N CYS A 144 -15.74 9.49 -8.98
CA CYS A 144 -15.14 9.57 -7.66
C CYS A 144 -16.07 9.08 -6.55
N PHE A 145 -15.49 8.49 -5.51
CA PHE A 145 -16.17 8.17 -4.25
C PHE A 145 -15.46 8.84 -3.08
N ALA A 146 -16.24 9.21 -2.07
CA ALA A 146 -15.72 9.86 -0.86
C ALA A 146 -15.04 8.84 0.06
N THR A 147 -13.85 9.19 0.53
CA THR A 147 -13.17 8.54 1.65
C THR A 147 -13.26 9.47 2.87
N PRO A 148 -13.02 8.99 4.11
CA PRO A 148 -13.16 9.82 5.30
C PRO A 148 -12.32 11.11 5.30
N PHE A 149 -11.27 11.18 4.47
CA PHE A 149 -10.35 12.31 4.41
C PHE A 149 -10.05 12.79 2.97
N GLY A 150 -10.90 12.44 1.98
CA GLY A 150 -10.67 12.85 0.58
C GLY A 150 -11.57 12.15 -0.43
N HIS A 151 -11.11 12.07 -1.67
CA HIS A 151 -11.80 11.38 -2.76
C HIS A 151 -10.83 10.44 -3.48
N LYS A 152 -11.32 9.28 -3.91
CA LYS A 152 -10.63 8.37 -4.84
C LYS A 152 -11.52 8.11 -6.04
N SER A 153 -10.94 7.70 -7.17
CA SER A 153 -11.69 7.40 -8.39
C SER A 153 -11.73 5.90 -8.66
N TRP A 154 -12.85 5.42 -9.21
CA TRP A 154 -12.97 4.03 -9.65
C TRP A 154 -12.02 3.73 -10.80
N GLU A 155 -11.72 4.71 -11.66
CA GLU A 155 -10.72 4.58 -12.71
C GLU A 155 -9.31 4.35 -12.14
N GLY A 156 -8.96 5.05 -11.05
CA GLY A 156 -7.70 4.84 -10.34
C GLY A 156 -7.61 3.46 -9.70
N VAL A 157 -8.69 2.99 -9.07
CA VAL A 157 -8.78 1.63 -8.49
C VAL A 157 -8.65 0.55 -9.59
N ALA A 158 -9.30 0.74 -10.74
CA ALA A 158 -9.17 -0.17 -11.87
C ALA A 158 -7.75 -0.17 -12.45
N ALA A 159 -7.14 1.01 -12.61
CA ALA A 159 -5.74 1.13 -13.05
C ALA A 159 -4.77 0.46 -12.08
N PHE A 160 -5.00 0.58 -10.77
CA PHE A 160 -4.26 -0.16 -9.74
C PHE A 160 -4.38 -1.66 -9.98
N ALA A 161 -5.61 -2.19 -10.03
CA ALA A 161 -5.86 -3.62 -10.12
C ALA A 161 -5.24 -4.24 -11.39
N LEU A 162 -5.42 -3.58 -12.55
CA LEU A 162 -4.86 -4.04 -13.83
C LEU A 162 -3.33 -4.00 -13.82
N THR A 163 -2.72 -2.94 -13.27
CA THR A 163 -1.26 -2.86 -13.17
C THR A 163 -0.72 -3.88 -12.17
N ALA A 164 -1.40 -4.08 -11.04
CA ALA A 164 -1.04 -5.08 -10.04
C ALA A 164 -1.12 -6.50 -10.62
N LEU A 165 -2.12 -6.82 -11.45
CA LEU A 165 -2.18 -8.08 -12.21
C LEU A 165 -0.98 -8.21 -13.16
N GLY A 166 -0.74 -7.18 -13.97
CA GLY A 166 0.33 -7.15 -14.97
C GLY A 166 1.74 -7.23 -14.39
N VAL A 167 1.92 -6.88 -13.12
CA VAL A 167 3.20 -6.95 -12.41
C VAL A 167 3.31 -8.24 -11.59
N THR A 168 2.26 -8.60 -10.85
CA THR A 168 2.27 -9.77 -9.94
C THR A 168 2.41 -11.07 -10.71
N MET A 169 1.62 -11.26 -11.76
CA MET A 169 1.59 -12.51 -12.53
C MET A 169 2.95 -12.88 -13.13
N PRO A 170 3.65 -12.00 -13.89
CA PRO A 170 4.96 -12.34 -14.44
C PRO A 170 6.04 -12.49 -13.36
N LEU A 171 5.99 -11.69 -12.28
CA LEU A 171 6.96 -11.83 -11.19
C LEU A 171 6.80 -13.17 -10.45
N LEU A 172 5.57 -13.63 -10.21
CA LEU A 172 5.34 -14.95 -9.63
C LEU A 172 5.80 -16.06 -10.58
N ALA A 173 5.51 -15.95 -11.88
CA ALA A 173 5.97 -16.90 -12.89
C ALA A 173 7.51 -16.98 -12.95
N TRP A 174 8.19 -15.86 -12.77
CA TRP A 174 9.65 -15.78 -12.79
C TRP A 174 10.32 -16.27 -11.51
N LEU A 175 9.74 -15.93 -10.34
CA LEU A 175 10.38 -16.16 -9.04
C LEU A 175 9.95 -17.46 -8.37
N THR A 176 8.95 -18.16 -8.88
CA THR A 176 8.42 -19.38 -8.25
C THR A 176 8.11 -20.48 -9.28
N PRO A 177 8.27 -21.76 -8.92
CA PRO A 177 7.92 -22.89 -9.79
C PRO A 177 6.44 -23.29 -9.67
N LEU A 178 5.53 -22.33 -9.45
CA LEU A 178 4.11 -22.62 -9.23
C LEU A 178 3.44 -23.17 -10.50
N PRO A 179 2.56 -24.17 -10.38
CA PRO A 179 1.71 -24.58 -11.50
C PRO A 179 0.69 -23.48 -11.82
N TRP A 180 0.28 -23.40 -13.08
CA TRP A 180 -0.62 -22.34 -13.59
C TRP A 180 -1.87 -22.09 -12.73
N PRO A 181 -2.63 -23.10 -12.27
CA PRO A 181 -3.81 -22.85 -11.44
C PRO A 181 -3.48 -22.15 -10.12
N THR A 182 -2.43 -22.59 -9.41
CA THR A 182 -2.00 -21.96 -8.16
C THR A 182 -1.51 -20.55 -8.41
N LEU A 183 -0.72 -20.34 -9.47
CA LEU A 183 -0.22 -19.02 -9.85
C LEU A 183 -1.36 -18.01 -10.07
N LEU A 184 -2.41 -18.41 -10.79
CA LEU A 184 -3.59 -17.57 -11.04
C LEU A 184 -4.33 -17.24 -9.73
N LEU A 185 -4.54 -18.22 -8.86
CA LEU A 185 -5.25 -18.04 -7.60
C LEU A 185 -4.47 -17.16 -6.61
N VAL A 186 -3.16 -17.35 -6.49
CA VAL A 186 -2.28 -16.50 -5.67
C VAL A 186 -2.28 -15.07 -6.20
N THR A 187 -2.16 -14.89 -7.53
CA THR A 187 -2.22 -13.58 -8.18
C THR A 187 -3.54 -12.87 -7.87
N ALA A 188 -4.67 -13.55 -8.08
CA ALA A 188 -5.99 -12.99 -7.83
C ALA A 188 -6.17 -12.57 -6.36
N THR A 189 -5.70 -13.41 -5.43
CA THR A 189 -5.75 -13.18 -3.98
C THR A 189 -4.96 -11.92 -3.58
N VAL A 190 -3.71 -11.81 -4.03
CA VAL A 190 -2.84 -10.65 -3.73
C VAL A 190 -3.39 -9.36 -4.35
N VAL A 191 -3.81 -9.41 -5.62
CA VAL A 191 -4.36 -8.23 -6.30
C VAL A 191 -5.64 -7.76 -5.63
N LEU A 192 -6.56 -8.66 -5.29
CA LEU A 192 -7.80 -8.31 -4.60
C LEU A 192 -7.51 -7.58 -3.30
N LEU A 193 -6.66 -8.13 -2.44
CA LEU A 193 -6.35 -7.55 -1.13
C LEU A 193 -5.66 -6.19 -1.26
N THR A 194 -4.61 -6.11 -2.08
CA THR A 194 -3.87 -4.86 -2.29
C THR A 194 -4.74 -3.77 -2.93
N THR A 195 -5.67 -4.14 -3.82
CA THR A 195 -6.62 -3.19 -4.42
C THR A 195 -7.61 -2.66 -3.39
N LEU A 196 -8.13 -3.52 -2.51
CA LEU A 196 -8.99 -3.09 -1.40
C LEU A 196 -8.24 -2.17 -0.44
N VAL A 197 -6.99 -2.51 -0.08
CA VAL A 197 -6.13 -1.65 0.74
C VAL A 197 -5.91 -0.31 0.07
N GLU A 198 -5.57 -0.28 -1.21
CA GLU A 198 -5.43 0.96 -1.97
C GLU A 198 -6.73 1.77 -1.94
N ALA A 199 -7.89 1.17 -2.20
CA ALA A 199 -9.16 1.89 -2.23
C ALA A 199 -9.54 2.57 -0.89
N ILE A 200 -8.95 2.13 0.24
CA ILE A 200 -9.25 2.62 1.60
C ILE A 200 -8.12 3.49 2.15
N ALA A 201 -6.87 3.18 1.81
CA ALA A 201 -5.69 3.85 2.34
C ALA A 201 -5.63 5.32 1.92
N TRP A 202 -5.11 6.18 2.79
CA TRP A 202 -5.13 7.63 2.61
C TRP A 202 -3.86 8.30 3.17
N HIS A 203 -3.57 9.53 2.72
CA HIS A 203 -2.44 10.39 3.13
C HIS A 203 -1.07 9.68 3.18
N GLY A 204 -0.76 8.86 2.16
CA GLY A 204 0.53 8.19 2.06
C GLY A 204 0.66 6.93 2.93
N HIS A 205 -0.41 6.50 3.62
CA HIS A 205 -0.39 5.24 4.38
C HIS A 205 -0.38 4.00 3.48
N ASP A 206 -0.88 4.13 2.25
CA ASP A 206 -0.72 3.18 1.16
C ASP A 206 0.74 2.75 0.97
N ASN A 207 1.70 3.67 1.12
CA ASN A 207 3.13 3.40 1.01
C ASN A 207 3.69 2.41 2.06
N LEU A 208 2.96 2.12 3.14
CA LEU A 208 3.29 1.04 4.08
C LEU A 208 2.28 -0.09 4.03
N LEU A 209 0.99 0.22 3.98
CA LEU A 209 -0.08 -0.78 4.05
C LEU A 209 -0.09 -1.70 2.84
N ILE A 210 0.15 -1.20 1.61
CA ILE A 210 0.15 -2.03 0.40
C ILE A 210 1.28 -3.06 0.45
N PRO A 211 2.55 -2.69 0.71
CA PRO A 211 3.64 -3.67 0.82
C PRO A 211 3.41 -4.69 1.95
N VAL A 212 2.96 -4.25 3.12
CA VAL A 212 2.72 -5.15 4.26
C VAL A 212 1.57 -6.12 3.96
N ALA A 213 0.45 -5.61 3.44
CA ALA A 213 -0.67 -6.46 3.04
C ALA A 213 -0.27 -7.44 1.92
N GLY A 214 0.48 -6.96 0.93
CA GLY A 214 1.01 -7.82 -0.14
C GLY A 214 1.95 -8.90 0.40
N TYR A 215 2.88 -8.56 1.31
CA TYR A 215 3.78 -9.52 1.95
C TYR A 215 3.01 -10.60 2.72
N LEU A 216 2.07 -10.20 3.58
CA LEU A 216 1.27 -11.12 4.39
C LEU A 216 0.40 -12.01 3.52
N THR A 217 -0.34 -11.41 2.58
CA THR A 217 -1.23 -12.13 1.66
C THR A 217 -0.45 -13.13 0.83
N LEU A 218 0.70 -12.72 0.28
CA LEU A 218 1.50 -13.58 -0.57
C LEU A 218 2.16 -14.71 0.24
N THR A 219 2.66 -14.43 1.44
CA THR A 219 3.25 -15.45 2.33
C THR A 219 2.22 -16.53 2.68
N LEU A 220 0.99 -16.13 3.01
CA LEU A 220 -0.08 -17.06 3.35
C LEU A 220 -0.59 -17.81 2.13
N ALA A 221 -0.82 -17.10 1.01
CA ALA A 221 -1.32 -17.72 -0.20
C ALA A 221 -0.33 -18.74 -0.81
N LEU A 222 0.98 -18.50 -0.69
CA LEU A 222 2.01 -19.44 -1.14
C LEU A 222 2.09 -20.71 -0.26
N ALA A 223 1.61 -20.65 0.99
CA ALA A 223 1.60 -21.79 1.90
C ALA A 223 0.35 -22.68 1.75
N GLU A 224 -0.69 -22.19 1.07
CA GLU A 224 -1.97 -22.90 0.94
C GLU A 224 -2.05 -23.75 -0.35
N PRO A 225 -2.78 -24.89 -0.30
CA PRO A 225 -3.09 -25.65 -1.50
C PRO A 225 -4.08 -24.88 -2.38
N ALA A 226 -3.97 -25.08 -3.70
CA ALA A 226 -4.80 -24.39 -4.69
C ALA A 226 -6.31 -24.55 -4.47
N SER A 227 -6.76 -25.73 -4.03
CA SER A 227 -8.17 -26.00 -3.72
C SER A 227 -8.70 -25.10 -2.61
N LEU A 228 -7.89 -24.85 -1.59
CA LEU A 228 -8.26 -23.99 -0.47
C LEU A 228 -8.35 -22.53 -0.92
N LEU A 229 -7.36 -22.05 -1.69
CA LEU A 229 -7.39 -20.72 -2.32
C LEU A 229 -8.62 -20.52 -3.23
N LEU A 230 -9.03 -21.54 -3.97
CA LEU A 230 -10.23 -21.48 -4.80
C LEU A 230 -11.50 -21.40 -3.94
N ASN A 231 -11.62 -22.23 -2.91
CA ASN A 231 -12.77 -22.20 -1.98
C ASN A 231 -12.89 -20.83 -1.31
N HIS A 232 -11.75 -20.28 -0.93
CA HIS A 232 -11.61 -18.97 -0.36
C HIS A 232 -12.09 -17.85 -1.29
N LEU A 233 -11.61 -17.80 -2.54
CA LEU A 233 -12.03 -16.80 -3.53
C LEU A 233 -13.50 -16.94 -3.92
N THR A 234 -13.99 -18.18 -4.06
CA THR A 234 -15.40 -18.45 -4.39
C THR A 234 -16.33 -18.05 -3.25
N LEU A 235 -15.96 -18.33 -1.99
CA LEU A 235 -16.72 -17.86 -0.83
C LEU A 235 -16.69 -16.34 -0.73
N PHE A 236 -15.52 -15.71 -0.91
CA PHE A 236 -15.41 -14.26 -0.88
C PHE A 236 -16.34 -13.63 -1.91
N ALA A 237 -16.36 -14.14 -3.14
CA ALA A 237 -17.25 -13.69 -4.20
C ALA A 237 -18.73 -13.95 -3.85
N GLY A 238 -19.06 -15.14 -3.35
CA GLY A 238 -20.42 -15.50 -2.96
C GLY A 238 -20.98 -14.60 -1.86
N VAL A 239 -20.24 -14.41 -0.76
CA VAL A 239 -20.61 -13.50 0.33
C VAL A 239 -20.70 -12.07 -0.17
N SER A 240 -19.72 -11.61 -0.95
CA SER A 240 -19.74 -10.30 -1.58
C SER A 240 -21.05 -10.05 -2.35
N LEU A 241 -21.46 -11.00 -3.19
CA LEU A 241 -22.71 -10.93 -3.97
C LEU A 241 -23.96 -10.92 -3.07
N LEU A 242 -23.99 -11.76 -2.03
CA LEU A 242 -25.11 -11.82 -1.08
C LEU A 242 -25.31 -10.49 -0.32
N PHE A 243 -24.23 -9.74 -0.10
CA PHE A 243 -24.25 -8.47 0.62
C PHE A 243 -24.44 -7.24 -0.29
N VAL A 244 -24.55 -7.40 -1.62
CA VAL A 244 -24.82 -6.28 -2.56
C VAL A 244 -26.01 -5.40 -2.14
N PRO A 245 -27.17 -5.94 -1.71
CA PRO A 245 -28.30 -5.10 -1.28
C PRO A 245 -27.96 -4.25 -0.05
N LEU A 246 -27.08 -4.73 0.83
CA LEU A 246 -26.59 -3.96 1.97
C LEU A 246 -25.61 -2.87 1.52
N TRP A 247 -24.75 -3.17 0.55
CA TRP A 247 -23.75 -2.24 0.03
C TRP A 247 -24.36 -1.01 -0.62
N GLN A 248 -25.47 -1.19 -1.33
CA GLN A 248 -26.22 -0.08 -1.92
C GLN A 248 -26.78 0.89 -0.87
N GLN A 249 -26.94 0.41 0.37
CA GLN A 249 -27.43 1.25 1.47
C GLN A 249 -26.28 1.99 2.14
N LEU A 250 -25.07 1.43 2.21
CA LEU A 250 -23.92 1.94 2.97
C LEU A 250 -23.04 2.92 2.16
N PRO A 251 -22.31 3.84 2.81
CA PRO A 251 -21.28 4.63 2.14
C PRO A 251 -20.18 3.74 1.55
N THR A 252 -19.66 4.11 0.38
CA THR A 252 -18.64 3.33 -0.34
C THR A 252 -17.43 2.98 0.52
N HIS A 253 -16.89 3.93 1.29
CA HIS A 253 -15.74 3.66 2.16
C HIS A 253 -16.04 2.62 3.25
N THR A 254 -17.27 2.60 3.80
CA THR A 254 -17.70 1.61 4.79
C THR A 254 -17.79 0.22 4.16
N THR A 255 -18.37 0.15 2.97
CA THR A 255 -18.45 -1.10 2.19
C THR A 255 -17.06 -1.64 1.86
N LEU A 256 -16.16 -0.79 1.35
CA LEU A 256 -14.78 -1.18 1.05
C LEU A 256 -14.04 -1.64 2.31
N THR A 257 -14.16 -0.91 3.43
CA THR A 257 -13.53 -1.29 4.70
C THR A 257 -14.05 -2.64 5.19
N GLY A 258 -15.35 -2.86 5.11
CA GLY A 258 -15.96 -4.14 5.45
C GLY A 258 -15.49 -5.28 4.54
N LEU A 259 -15.37 -5.03 3.24
CA LEU A 259 -14.77 -5.97 2.28
C LEU A 259 -13.31 -6.27 2.60
N LEU A 260 -12.51 -5.26 2.93
CA LEU A 260 -11.11 -5.45 3.31
C LEU A 260 -11.01 -6.26 4.61
N VAL A 261 -11.79 -5.93 5.64
CA VAL A 261 -11.80 -6.67 6.90
C VAL A 261 -12.23 -8.12 6.67
N PHE A 262 -13.27 -8.34 5.88
CA PHE A 262 -13.69 -9.69 5.48
C PHE A 262 -12.57 -10.43 4.75
N ALA A 263 -11.89 -9.77 3.81
CA ALA A 263 -10.76 -10.34 3.05
C ALA A 263 -9.47 -10.49 3.87
N ALA A 264 -9.28 -9.70 4.94
CA ALA A 264 -8.11 -9.78 5.82
C ALA A 264 -8.30 -10.83 6.91
N LEU A 265 -9.50 -10.94 7.49
CA LEU A 265 -9.85 -12.00 8.43
C LEU A 265 -9.95 -13.36 7.74
N TRP A 266 -10.20 -13.34 6.42
CA TRP A 266 -10.09 -14.50 5.54
C TRP A 266 -8.69 -15.17 5.61
N LEU A 267 -7.61 -14.40 5.74
CA LEU A 267 -6.23 -14.89 5.84
C LEU A 267 -5.88 -15.56 7.20
N GLY A 268 -6.75 -15.45 8.21
CA GLY A 268 -6.51 -15.98 9.57
C GLY A 268 -7.30 -17.24 9.92
N GLY A 269 -8.14 -17.76 9.01
CA GLY A 269 -8.93 -18.98 9.19
C GLY A 269 -10.40 -18.77 9.64
N PRO A 270 -11.21 -19.85 9.68
CA PRO A 270 -12.68 -19.77 9.70
C PRO A 270 -13.31 -19.05 10.90
N LEU A 271 -12.65 -19.09 12.07
CA LEU A 271 -13.16 -18.45 13.29
C LEU A 271 -13.08 -16.92 13.21
N LEU A 272 -12.07 -16.39 12.51
CA LEU A 272 -11.92 -14.96 12.27
C LEU A 272 -12.94 -14.44 11.24
N TRP A 273 -13.52 -15.32 10.42
CA TRP A 273 -14.57 -14.96 9.45
C TRP A 273 -15.83 -14.45 10.14
N LEU A 274 -16.20 -15.03 11.30
CA LEU A 274 -17.35 -14.61 12.10
C LEU A 274 -17.17 -13.18 12.65
N VAL A 275 -15.95 -12.82 13.03
CA VAL A 275 -15.63 -11.48 13.56
C VAL A 275 -15.83 -10.42 12.47
N GLY A 276 -15.42 -10.68 11.22
CA GLY A 276 -15.60 -9.75 10.11
C GLY A 276 -17.07 -9.53 9.75
N LEU A 277 -17.84 -10.61 9.76
CA LEU A 277 -19.29 -10.57 9.57
C LEU A 277 -19.98 -9.78 10.68
N LEU A 278 -19.57 -9.98 11.94
CA LEU A 278 -20.10 -9.27 13.09
C LEU A 278 -19.79 -7.76 13.03
N ILE A 279 -18.59 -7.35 12.59
CA ILE A 279 -18.23 -5.94 12.39
C ILE A 279 -19.13 -5.28 11.32
N LEU A 280 -19.38 -5.96 10.21
CA LEU A 280 -20.29 -5.50 9.14
C LEU A 280 -21.73 -5.34 9.64
N LEU A 281 -22.23 -6.32 10.38
CA LEU A 281 -23.59 -6.29 10.97
C LEU A 281 -23.72 -5.21 12.05
N PHE A 282 -22.68 -5.03 12.87
CA PHE A 282 -22.62 -3.99 13.89
C PHE A 282 -22.60 -2.58 13.27
N GLY A 283 -21.81 -2.37 12.20
CA GLY A 283 -21.82 -1.11 11.45
C GLY A 283 -23.20 -0.75 10.89
N ARG A 284 -23.99 -1.74 10.46
CA ARG A 284 -25.38 -1.55 10.04
C ARG A 284 -26.29 -1.12 11.19
N LEU A 285 -26.14 -1.74 12.37
CA LEU A 285 -26.93 -1.42 13.56
C LEU A 285 -26.68 0.01 14.04
N LEU A 286 -25.41 0.43 14.10
CA LEU A 286 -25.04 1.80 14.47
C LEU A 286 -25.64 2.84 13.50
N ARG A 287 -25.59 2.58 12.19
CA ARG A 287 -26.18 3.49 11.19
C ARG A 287 -27.70 3.56 11.24
N ARG A 288 -28.37 2.47 11.65
CA ARG A 288 -29.83 2.50 11.92
C ARG A 288 -30.17 3.37 13.14
N GLN A 289 -29.30 3.39 14.15
CA GLN A 289 -29.51 4.18 15.36
C GLN A 289 -29.15 5.67 15.19
N GLN A 290 -28.21 6.01 14.31
CA GLN A 290 -27.81 7.41 14.05
C GLN A 290 -27.73 7.73 12.55
N PRO A 291 -28.87 7.94 11.86
CA PRO A 291 -28.90 8.17 10.41
C PRO A 291 -28.26 9.48 9.94
N HIS A 292 -28.03 10.46 10.84
CA HIS A 292 -27.51 11.80 10.52
C HIS A 292 -26.19 12.17 11.20
N ALA A 293 -25.56 11.26 11.94
CA ALA A 293 -24.28 11.55 12.58
C ALA A 293 -23.13 11.47 11.55
N VAL A 294 -22.73 12.62 11.02
CA VAL A 294 -21.38 12.78 10.46
C VAL A 294 -20.44 12.82 11.67
N VAL A 295 -19.93 11.67 12.09
CA VAL A 295 -18.91 11.61 13.14
C VAL A 295 -17.66 12.31 12.60
N PRO A 296 -17.23 13.46 13.14
CA PRO A 296 -15.97 14.04 12.75
C PRO A 296 -14.88 13.17 13.38
N TYR A 297 -14.28 12.29 12.58
CA TYR A 297 -13.18 11.43 13.02
C TYR A 297 -11.95 12.31 13.33
N ARG A 298 -11.86 12.79 14.57
CA ARG A 298 -10.59 13.27 15.15
C ARG A 298 -9.79 12.05 15.60
N LEU A 299 -8.58 11.91 15.09
CA LEU A 299 -7.65 10.80 15.40
C LEU A 299 -7.34 10.68 16.90
N ASP A 300 -7.53 11.77 17.65
CA ASP A 300 -7.37 11.87 19.09
C ASP A 300 -8.35 10.97 19.87
N ALA A 301 -9.44 10.51 19.23
CA ALA A 301 -10.51 9.75 19.87
C ALA A 301 -10.49 8.25 19.57
N LEU A 302 -9.51 7.73 18.83
CA LEU A 302 -9.38 6.29 18.55
C LEU A 302 -9.38 5.41 19.83
N PRO A 303 -8.70 5.78 20.93
CA PRO A 303 -8.78 5.03 22.18
C PRO A 303 -10.16 5.16 22.86
N ALA A 304 -10.82 6.31 22.72
CA ALA A 304 -12.12 6.59 23.35
C ALA A 304 -13.28 5.88 22.62
N HIS A 305 -13.21 5.77 21.29
CA HIS A 305 -14.19 5.04 20.49
C HIS A 305 -14.05 3.52 20.64
N PHE A 306 -12.85 3.03 20.91
CA PHE A 306 -12.63 1.63 21.27
C PHE A 306 -13.12 1.31 22.70
N TRP A 307 -12.99 2.26 23.64
CA TRP A 307 -13.50 2.13 25.01
C TRP A 307 -15.03 2.20 25.11
N LEU A 308 -15.68 3.09 24.34
CA LEU A 308 -17.14 3.17 24.29
C LEU A 308 -17.79 1.94 23.64
N ALA A 309 -17.07 1.22 22.78
CA ALA A 309 -17.52 -0.04 22.18
C ALA A 309 -17.44 -1.27 23.11
N LEU A 310 -16.79 -1.14 24.28
CA LEU A 310 -16.64 -2.24 25.25
C LEU A 310 -17.52 -2.10 26.50
N VAL A 311 -18.10 -0.92 26.75
CA VAL A 311 -18.90 -0.65 27.97
C VAL A 311 -20.29 -0.05 27.67
N GLY A 312 -20.68 0.06 26.39
CA GLY A 312 -22.00 0.56 25.97
C GLY A 312 -22.86 -0.52 25.33
#